data_AF-A0A3N1GEE1-F1
#
_entry.id   AF-A0A3N1GEE1-F1
#
_cell.length_a   1.000
_cell.length_b   1.000
_cell.length_c   1.000
_cell.angle_alpha   90.00
_cell.angle_beta   90.00
_cell.angle_gamma   90.00
#
_symmetry.space_group_name_H-M   'P 1'
#
loop_
_entity.id
_entity.type
_entity.pdbx_description
1 polymer ?
#
loop_
_entity_poly.entity_id
_entity_poly.type
_entity_poly.pdbx_seq_one_letter_code
_entity_poly.pdbx_strand_id
1 'polypeptide(L)'
;MTIDHLVGRRVTLRGIAGDAAGGAVLLVSEGTPVYVEGMSGWDALAGSTIEITGELERAEIAPLLPAQGELASHGAPGRQYVLRNPTQPRPQPGG
;
A
#
# COMPACT_ATOMS: atom_id res chain seq x y z
N MET A 1 -4.75 3.95 -15.08
CA MET A 1 -5.36 5.18 -14.49
C MET A 1 -4.75 5.41 -13.11
N THR A 2 -4.21 6.59 -12.84
CA THR A 2 -3.46 6.87 -11.60
C THR A 2 -4.39 7.32 -10.47
N ILE A 3 -4.20 6.78 -9.26
CA ILE A 3 -4.98 7.10 -8.05
C ILE A 3 -4.62 8.45 -7.40
N ASP A 4 -3.70 9.23 -7.97
CA ASP A 4 -3.22 10.51 -7.40
C ASP A 4 -4.34 11.53 -7.16
N HIS A 5 -5.35 11.57 -8.05
CA HIS A 5 -6.52 12.43 -7.92
C HIS A 5 -7.47 12.08 -6.74
N LEU A 6 -7.22 10.95 -6.07
CA LEU A 6 -7.96 10.48 -4.90
C LEU A 6 -7.25 10.84 -3.58
N VAL A 7 -6.03 11.37 -3.64
CA VAL A 7 -5.25 11.76 -2.46
C VAL A 7 -6.01 12.83 -1.66
N GLY A 8 -5.97 12.70 -0.33
CA GLY A 8 -6.70 13.57 0.61
C GLY A 8 -8.18 13.20 0.76
N ARG A 9 -8.63 12.08 0.19
CA ARG A 9 -10.02 11.63 0.26
C ARG A 9 -10.13 10.26 0.92
N ARG A 10 -11.27 10.02 1.57
CA ARG A 10 -11.67 8.68 1.97
C ARG A 10 -12.15 7.92 0.75
N VAL A 11 -11.51 6.79 0.44
CA VAL A 11 -11.75 6.00 -0.77
C VAL A 11 -11.82 4.51 -0.46
N THR A 12 -12.57 3.80 -1.30
CA THR A 12 -12.62 2.35 -1.32
C THR A 12 -11.75 1.87 -2.48
N LEU A 13 -10.71 1.11 -2.16
CA LEU A 13 -9.77 0.55 -3.13
C LEU A 13 -10.01 -0.94 -3.25
N ARG A 14 -9.97 -1.42 -4.51
CA ARG A 14 -9.98 -2.83 -4.85
C ARG A 14 -8.64 -3.19 -5.48
N GLY A 15 -8.04 -4.27 -5.01
CA GLY A 15 -6.74 -4.71 -5.49
C GLY A 15 -6.34 -6.08 -4.96
N ILE A 16 -5.12 -6.49 -5.29
CA ILE A 16 -4.53 -7.73 -4.80
C ILE A 16 -3.78 -7.42 -3.51
N ALA A 17 -4.08 -8.15 -2.43
CA ALA A 17 -3.33 -8.09 -1.19
C ALA A 17 -1.93 -8.66 -1.40
N GLY A 18 -0.89 -7.87 -1.15
CA GLY A 18 0.51 -8.29 -1.25
C GLY A 18 1.33 -7.77 -0.08
N ASP A 19 2.46 -8.41 0.21
CA ASP A 19 3.35 -7.99 1.28
C ASP A 19 4.64 -7.41 0.68
N ALA A 20 5.09 -6.28 1.23
CA ALA A 20 6.34 -5.62 0.86
C ALA A 20 7.26 -5.52 2.09
N ALA A 21 8.52 -5.13 1.88
CA ALA A 21 9.50 -4.99 2.97
C ALA A 21 9.03 -4.03 4.08
N GLY A 22 8.18 -3.04 3.75
CA GLY A 22 7.63 -2.06 4.70
C GLY A 22 6.27 -2.44 5.32
N GLY A 23 5.70 -3.59 4.98
CA GLY A 23 4.41 -4.05 5.51
C GLY A 23 3.39 -4.44 4.45
N ALA A 24 2.12 -4.46 4.84
CA ALA A 24 1.01 -4.81 3.95
C ALA A 24 0.80 -3.77 2.85
N VAL A 25 0.71 -4.20 1.60
CA VAL A 25 0.39 -3.37 0.44
C VAL A 25 -0.82 -3.88 -0.32
N LEU A 26 -1.67 -2.98 -0.81
CA LEU A 26 -2.69 -3.29 -1.79
C LEU A 26 -2.17 -2.90 -3.17
N LEU A 27 -2.06 -3.88 -4.07
CA LEU A 27 -1.73 -3.64 -5.47
C LEU A 27 -3.00 -3.26 -6.22
N VAL A 28 -3.18 -1.96 -6.45
CA VAL A 28 -4.29 -1.40 -7.25
C VAL A 28 -3.84 -1.17 -8.69
N SER A 29 -4.77 -0.77 -9.57
CA SER A 29 -4.59 -0.36 -10.98
C SER A 29 -3.14 -0.39 -11.52
N GLU A 30 -2.86 -1.29 -12.45
CA GLU A 30 -1.55 -1.46 -13.12
C GLU A 30 -0.39 -1.77 -12.16
N GLY A 31 -0.68 -2.34 -10.99
CA GLY A 31 0.33 -2.76 -10.01
C GLY A 31 0.84 -1.64 -9.11
N THR A 32 0.12 -0.51 -9.03
CA THR A 32 0.46 0.59 -8.14
C THR A 32 0.34 0.14 -6.68
N PRO A 33 1.41 0.16 -5.87
CA PRO A 33 1.34 -0.25 -4.48
C PRO A 33 0.77 0.85 -3.59
N VAL A 34 -0.16 0.48 -2.71
CA VAL A 34 -0.70 1.33 -1.64
C VAL A 34 -0.42 0.65 -0.30
N TYR A 35 0.43 1.24 0.54
CA TYR A 35 0.70 0.71 1.88
C TYR A 35 -0.52 0.87 2.77
N VAL A 36 -0.81 -0.13 3.59
CA VAL A 36 -1.90 -0.07 4.56
C VAL A 36 -1.32 0.22 5.94
N GLU A 37 -1.70 1.36 6.50
CA GLU A 37 -1.20 1.79 7.80
C GLU A 37 -1.57 0.78 8.91
N GLY A 38 -0.62 0.51 9.80
CA GLY A 38 -0.86 -0.33 10.98
C GLY A 38 -0.90 -1.83 10.68
N MET A 39 -0.63 -2.24 9.44
CA MET A 39 -0.61 -3.64 9.03
C MET A 39 0.79 -4.07 8.60
N SER A 40 1.36 -5.06 9.29
CA SER A 40 2.67 -5.64 8.97
C SER A 40 2.64 -6.63 7.81
N GLY A 41 1.46 -7.14 7.46
CA GLY A 41 1.23 -8.07 6.35
C GLY A 41 -0.24 -8.47 6.25
N TRP A 42 -0.59 -9.25 5.22
CA TRP A 42 -1.96 -9.71 4.97
C TRP A 42 -2.28 -11.13 5.48
N ASP A 43 -1.27 -11.86 5.93
CA ASP A 43 -1.39 -13.26 6.39
C ASP A 43 -2.19 -14.12 5.39
N ALA A 44 -3.32 -14.68 5.83
CA ALA A 44 -4.19 -15.55 5.02
C ALA A 44 -4.86 -14.83 3.84
N LEU A 45 -4.85 -13.50 3.80
CA LEU A 45 -5.40 -12.73 2.68
C LEU A 45 -4.36 -12.47 1.58
N ALA A 46 -3.08 -12.76 1.81
CA ALA A 46 -2.03 -12.55 0.82
C ALA A 46 -2.35 -13.27 -0.52
N GLY A 47 -2.20 -12.56 -1.63
CA GLY A 47 -2.53 -13.02 -2.98
C GLY A 47 -4.02 -12.95 -3.34
N SER A 48 -4.91 -12.64 -2.39
CA SER A 48 -6.35 -12.54 -2.65
C SER A 48 -6.75 -11.17 -3.20
N THR A 49 -7.81 -11.13 -4.00
CA THR A 49 -8.45 -9.86 -4.36
C THR A 49 -9.32 -9.41 -3.19
N ILE A 50 -9.03 -8.21 -2.67
CA ILE A 50 -9.76 -7.63 -1.54
C ILE A 50 -10.27 -6.23 -1.88
N GLU A 51 -11.22 -5.79 -1.07
CA GLU A 51 -11.68 -4.40 -1.01
C GLU A 51 -11.43 -3.85 0.38
N ILE A 52 -10.88 -2.64 0.46
CA ILE A 52 -10.58 -1.95 1.71
C ILE A 52 -10.83 -0.45 1.56
N THR A 53 -11.37 0.17 2.61
CA THR A 53 -11.67 1.61 2.62
C THR A 53 -10.76 2.32 3.61
N GLY A 54 -10.28 3.50 3.27
CA GLY A 54 -9.48 4.34 4.17
C GLY A 54 -9.20 5.70 3.56
N GLU A 55 -8.38 6.49 4.23
CA GLU A 55 -7.96 7.81 3.76
C GLU A 55 -6.68 7.66 2.92
N LEU A 56 -6.77 8.00 1.64
CA LEU A 56 -5.61 7.90 0.76
C LEU A 56 -4.72 9.12 0.94
N GLU A 57 -3.49 8.88 1.35
CA GLU A 57 -2.46 9.88 1.49
C GLU A 57 -1.27 9.59 0.58
N ARG A 58 -0.49 10.65 0.34
CA ARG A 58 0.79 10.56 -0.35
C ARG A 58 1.88 10.92 0.65
N ALA A 59 2.63 9.92 1.09
CA ALA A 59 3.69 10.09 2.06
C ALA A 59 5.05 10.14 1.34
N GLU A 60 5.87 11.12 1.72
CA GLU A 60 7.31 11.06 1.46
C GLU A 60 7.92 10.24 2.60
N ILE A 61 8.13 8.95 2.35
CA ILE A 61 8.94 8.16 3.27
C ILE A 61 10.38 8.59 3.02
N ALA A 62 10.97 9.28 4.00
CA ALA A 62 12.40 9.58 3.97
C ALA A 62 13.13 8.28 3.67
N PRO A 63 14.09 8.26 2.73
CA PRO A 63 14.88 7.06 2.51
C PRO A 63 15.41 6.62 3.87
N LEU A 64 15.21 5.36 4.23
CA LEU A 64 15.92 4.75 5.34
C LEU A 64 17.38 5.09 5.08
N LEU A 65 17.95 6.00 5.87
CA LEU A 65 19.36 6.31 5.77
C LEU A 65 20.05 4.96 5.90
N PRO A 66 20.75 4.47 4.87
CA PRO A 66 21.47 3.23 5.01
C PRO A 66 22.42 3.43 6.19
N ALA A 67 22.52 2.44 7.08
CA ALA A 67 23.61 2.43 8.04
C ALA A 67 24.92 2.66 7.24
N GLN A 68 25.76 3.58 7.71
CA GLN A 68 26.91 4.11 6.97
C GLN A 68 27.63 3.03 6.13
N GLY A 69 27.49 3.11 4.79
CA GLY A 69 28.24 2.29 3.85
C GLY A 69 27.42 1.47 2.84
N GLU A 70 26.10 1.31 3.01
CA GLU A 70 25.27 0.61 2.03
C GLU A 70 24.60 1.56 1.03
N LEU A 71 24.66 1.24 -0.26
CA LEU A 71 23.81 1.89 -1.27
C LEU A 71 22.37 1.51 -0.94
N ALA A 72 21.50 2.50 -0.72
CA ALA A 72 20.06 2.30 -0.59
C ALA A 72 19.51 1.69 -1.91
N SER A 73 19.54 0.37 -2.03
CA SER A 73 19.25 -0.36 -3.27
C SER A 73 17.82 -0.92 -3.33
N HIS A 74 17.01 -0.72 -2.29
CA HIS A 74 15.73 -1.44 -2.16
C HIS A 74 14.50 -0.58 -1.85
N GLY A 75 14.65 0.75 -1.83
CA GLY A 75 13.52 1.66 -1.78
C GLY A 75 13.80 2.83 -2.70
N ALA A 76 13.13 2.90 -3.86
CA ALA A 76 13.22 4.08 -4.70
C ALA A 76 12.83 5.30 -3.84
N PRO A 77 13.69 6.32 -3.70
CA PRO A 77 13.30 7.57 -3.05
C PRO A 77 12.12 8.14 -3.84
N GLY A 78 10.94 8.20 -3.22
CA GLY A 78 9.73 8.50 -3.96
C GLY A 78 8.51 8.56 -3.08
N ARG A 79 7.56 9.39 -3.51
CA ARG A 79 6.25 9.54 -2.87
C ARG A 79 5.50 8.21 -2.96
N GLN A 80 5.13 7.66 -1.82
CA GLN A 80 4.36 6.42 -1.71
C GLN A 80 2.91 6.73 -1.38
N TYR A 81 2.00 5.87 -1.81
CA TYR A 81 0.61 5.94 -1.38
C TYR A 81 0.43 5.16 -0.08
N VAL A 82 -0.23 5.78 0.88
CA VAL A 82 -0.55 5.16 2.17
C VAL A 82 -2.06 5.28 2.38
N LEU A 83 -2.69 4.19 2.76
CA LEU A 83 -4.09 4.13 3.18
C LEU A 83 -4.13 4.20 4.71
N ARG A 84 -4.50 5.37 5.23
CA ARG A 84 -4.65 5.64 6.66
C ARG A 84 -6.03 5.21 7.15
N ASN A 85 -6.13 4.94 8.45
CA ASN A 85 -7.39 4.59 9.11
C ASN A 85 -8.20 3.52 8.34
N PRO A 86 -7.57 2.39 7.95
CA PRO A 86 -8.21 1.39 7.11
C PRO A 86 -9.37 0.70 7.83
N THR A 87 -10.43 0.39 7.09
CA THR A 87 -11.49 -0.52 7.55
C THR A 87 -11.02 -1.96 7.47
N GLN A 88 -11.79 -2.88 8.05
CA GLN A 88 -11.56 -4.30 7.87
C GLN A 88 -11.59 -4.68 6.36
N PRO A 89 -10.56 -5.37 5.84
CA PRO A 89 -10.54 -5.81 4.45
C PRO A 89 -11.63 -6.86 4.20
N ARG A 90 -12.27 -6.78 3.04
CA ARG A 90 -13.29 -7.74 2.61
C ARG A 90 -12.76 -8.54 1.42
N PRO A 91 -12.62 -9.87 1.53
CA PRO A 91 -12.34 -10.73 0.38
C PRO A 91 -13.44 -10.57 -0.66
N GLN A 92 -13.06 -10.41 -1.92
CA GLN A 92 -14.00 -10.45 -3.03
C GLN A 92 -13.96 -11.86 -3.63
N PRO A 93 -15.08 -12.60 -3.71
CA PRO A 93 -15.10 -13.85 -4.44
C PRO A 93 -14.75 -13.59 -5.91
N GLY A 94 -13.83 -14.40 -6.45
CA GLY A 94 -13.52 -14.38 -7.88
C GLY A 94 -14.80 -14.65 -8.66
N GLY A 95 -15.20 -13.69 -9.50
CA GLY A 95 -16.30 -13.86 -10.45
C GLY A 95 -15.93 -14.80 -11.58
#